data_AF-A0A1Y3ACI0-F1
#
_entry.id   AF-A0A1Y3ACI0-F1
#
_cell.length_a   1.000
_cell.length_b   1.000
_cell.length_c   1.000
_cell.angle_alpha   90.00
_cell.angle_beta   90.00
_cell.angle_gamma   90.00
#
_symmetry.space_group_name_H-M   'P 1'
#
loop_
_entity.id
_entity.type
_entity.pdbx_description
1 polymer ?
#
loop_
_entity_poly.entity_id
_entity_poly.type
_entity_poly.pdbx_seq_one_letter_code
_entity_poly.pdbx_strand_id
1 'polypeptide(L)'
;MNDDKIGLSRRKMLVGLGAVGVASAGAGLGTTAYFNDTETFANNELTAGSLDLFVHVDYSEDQGNYAQYSTEPGTYVDGNVVGIEGQGSTGDPLSIRVSDLKPGDSGEGEFCFSIVDNPAYMWMCGELTANAENGQSEPEMDDDDTGGDPGDGMGELADAMQVTVSYCTDDGDGGNDIGDEIVSGSLRDVMLALRAGVPLSSDGDANAPLADRPTFAGVTEAFTDGEPNVDEQCVCFTWEVPTSVENEIQTDSVMFDFEFYAVQARHNDGAHNPCVDETVVTAYDNDWKGQTLGNPTEGNVYTSVSFGQNQTVLSFAFADDGDGVDFLDTADYSSTNLPVAVDADDDGTHDWQLIWQPNAGFPDAPFGYQPNNGGSYGAAEPLPAGFSAVKVGNTIVFGIPNSDINSTFRLLGYGSTGGEGPIAEVNVDPSLGPDFYNSANAIEFSD
;
A
#
# COMPACT_ATOMS: atom_id res chain seq x y z
N MET A 1 35.60 -15.79 -52.49
CA MET A 1 34.16 -15.78 -52.76
C MET A 1 33.51 -16.25 -51.48
N ASN A 2 33.35 -15.31 -50.53
CA ASN A 2 32.08 -14.63 -50.19
C ASN A 2 31.28 -15.52 -49.22
N ASP A 3 30.72 -15.08 -48.11
CA ASP A 3 30.63 -13.78 -47.43
C ASP A 3 30.15 -14.10 -46.00
N ASP A 4 30.69 -13.39 -45.02
CA ASP A 4 30.01 -12.73 -43.91
C ASP A 4 28.68 -13.26 -43.29
N LYS A 5 28.75 -13.36 -41.95
CA LYS A 5 27.88 -12.75 -40.92
C LYS A 5 26.71 -13.50 -40.27
N ILE A 6 26.85 -13.59 -38.94
CA ILE A 6 25.85 -13.48 -37.88
C ILE A 6 24.50 -12.93 -38.37
N GLY A 7 23.47 -13.77 -38.28
CA GLY A 7 22.09 -13.43 -38.61
C GLY A 7 21.28 -12.99 -37.40
N LEU A 8 21.59 -11.80 -36.85
CA LEU A 8 20.63 -11.04 -36.06
C LEU A 8 19.69 -10.33 -37.05
N SER A 9 18.42 -10.72 -37.09
CA SER A 9 17.42 -10.08 -37.95
C SER A 9 16.89 -8.80 -37.30
N ARG A 10 17.26 -7.67 -37.92
CA ARG A 10 16.77 -6.31 -37.62
C ARG A 10 15.41 -6.04 -38.26
N ARG A 11 14.38 -5.77 -37.43
CA ARG A 11 13.22 -4.89 -37.69
C ARG A 11 12.46 -4.76 -36.35
N LYS A 12 12.49 -3.68 -35.56
CA LYS A 12 12.35 -2.22 -35.80
C LYS A 12 11.19 -1.87 -36.72
N MET A 13 10.03 -1.62 -36.10
CA MET A 13 9.03 -0.65 -36.58
C MET A 13 8.49 0.13 -35.37
N LEU A 14 8.99 1.36 -35.21
CA LEU A 14 8.37 2.42 -34.39
C LEU A 14 7.23 3.05 -35.19
N VAL A 15 6.02 2.98 -34.63
CA VAL A 15 4.86 3.88 -34.83
C VAL A 15 4.13 3.78 -33.48
N GLY A 16 4.15 4.75 -32.56
CA GLY A 16 3.92 6.17 -32.76
C GLY A 16 2.42 6.44 -32.72
N LEU A 17 1.81 6.32 -31.54
CA LEU A 17 0.48 6.75 -31.03
C LEU A 17 0.51 6.30 -29.54
N GLY A 18 0.47 7.15 -28.52
CA GLY A 18 -0.56 8.14 -28.26
C GLY A 18 -1.86 7.44 -27.85
N ALA A 19 -2.08 7.30 -26.53
CA ALA A 19 -3.26 6.75 -25.84
C ALA A 19 -3.41 5.22 -25.75
N VAL A 20 -3.31 4.69 -24.52
CA VAL A 20 -4.07 3.63 -23.79
C VAL A 20 -3.27 3.43 -22.48
N GLY A 21 -3.74 3.66 -21.25
CA GLY A 21 -5.10 3.71 -20.72
C GLY A 21 -5.62 2.31 -20.39
N VAL A 22 -5.16 1.74 -19.26
CA VAL A 22 -5.70 0.55 -18.57
C VAL A 22 -5.51 -0.83 -19.25
N ALA A 23 -5.15 -1.80 -18.39
CA ALA A 23 -5.12 -3.26 -18.55
C ALA A 23 -3.93 -3.89 -19.30
N SER A 24 -2.93 -4.35 -18.53
CA SER A 24 -2.15 -5.53 -18.90
C SER A 24 -1.98 -6.45 -17.69
N ALA A 25 -2.97 -7.32 -17.51
CA ALA A 25 -2.89 -8.49 -16.65
C ALA A 25 -1.72 -9.39 -17.07
N GLY A 26 -0.87 -9.74 -16.09
CA GLY A 26 0.04 -10.89 -16.13
C GLY A 26 1.36 -10.69 -16.86
N ALA A 27 2.40 -10.21 -16.16
CA ALA A 27 3.70 -10.89 -16.01
C ALA A 27 4.77 -9.97 -15.43
N GLY A 28 5.18 -10.24 -14.19
CA GLY A 28 6.45 -9.79 -13.62
C GLY A 28 6.27 -9.09 -12.28
N LEU A 29 6.86 -9.68 -11.23
CA LEU A 29 7.24 -8.94 -10.01
C LEU A 29 7.94 -7.68 -10.45
N GLY A 30 7.68 -6.48 -9.95
CA GLY A 30 8.43 -5.31 -10.41
C GLY A 30 8.17 -4.00 -9.71
N THR A 31 9.21 -3.17 -9.61
CA THR A 31 9.07 -1.75 -9.27
C THR A 31 8.51 -1.02 -10.49
N THR A 32 7.35 -0.38 -10.38
CA THR A 32 6.70 0.41 -11.45
C THR A 32 6.68 1.90 -11.09
N ALA A 33 6.62 2.77 -12.11
CA ALA A 33 6.51 4.23 -11.95
C ALA A 33 5.41 4.74 -12.89
N TYR A 34 4.37 5.38 -12.35
CA TYR A 34 3.18 5.79 -13.11
C TYR A 34 2.89 7.29 -13.00
N PHE A 35 2.46 7.89 -14.12
CA PHE A 35 2.15 9.33 -14.24
C PHE A 35 0.64 9.54 -14.43
N ASN A 36 0.02 10.36 -13.58
CA ASN A 36 -1.37 10.82 -13.75
C ASN A 36 -1.43 12.34 -13.61
N ASP A 37 -1.88 13.04 -14.65
CA ASP A 37 -2.26 14.46 -14.60
C ASP A 37 -3.59 14.65 -15.36
N THR A 38 -4.64 15.08 -14.66
CA THR A 38 -5.97 15.34 -15.21
C THR A 38 -6.40 16.77 -14.94
N GLU A 39 -6.24 17.65 -15.93
CA GLU A 39 -6.62 19.07 -15.85
C GLU A 39 -8.06 19.32 -16.35
N THR A 40 -8.88 20.03 -15.55
CA THR A 40 -10.18 20.58 -16.00
C THR A 40 -10.14 22.11 -16.08
N PHE A 41 -10.59 22.66 -17.22
CA PHE A 41 -10.18 23.99 -17.69
C PHE A 41 -10.98 25.19 -17.16
N ALA A 42 -10.26 26.19 -16.65
CA ALA A 42 -10.64 27.61 -16.74
C ALA A 42 -9.42 28.47 -17.10
N ASN A 43 -9.37 29.00 -18.34
CA ASN A 43 -8.45 30.04 -18.86
C ASN A 43 -7.22 29.65 -19.70
N ASN A 44 -7.35 28.72 -20.65
CA ASN A 44 -6.78 28.82 -22.01
C ASN A 44 -5.30 29.31 -22.18
N GLU A 45 -4.36 28.88 -21.35
CA GLU A 45 -2.92 28.93 -21.64
C GLU A 45 -2.20 27.80 -20.87
N LEU A 46 -1.73 26.77 -21.60
CA LEU A 46 -1.03 25.59 -21.06
C LEU A 46 0.47 25.68 -21.39
N THR A 47 1.33 25.63 -20.39
CA THR A 47 2.62 24.92 -20.51
C THR A 47 2.54 23.79 -19.49
N ALA A 48 2.16 22.59 -19.93
CA ALA A 48 2.33 21.40 -19.11
C ALA A 48 3.84 21.24 -18.87
N GLY A 49 4.26 21.17 -17.60
CA GLY A 49 5.59 20.67 -17.28
C GLY A 49 5.62 19.17 -17.54
N SER A 50 6.75 18.63 -17.99
CA SER A 50 7.05 17.21 -17.80
C SER A 50 7.22 16.97 -16.29
N LEU A 51 6.75 15.83 -15.82
CA LEU A 51 7.12 15.26 -14.53
C LEU A 51 7.57 13.85 -14.88
N ASP A 52 8.87 13.62 -14.90
CA ASP A 52 9.45 12.30 -15.17
C ASP A 52 10.07 11.77 -13.88
N LEU A 53 9.64 10.58 -13.45
CA LEU A 53 10.10 9.88 -12.26
C LEU A 53 11.01 8.74 -12.68
N PHE A 54 12.24 8.77 -12.18
CA PHE A 54 13.17 7.66 -12.24
C PHE A 54 13.32 7.09 -10.84
N VAL A 55 13.13 5.78 -10.71
CA VAL A 55 13.38 5.04 -9.47
C VAL A 55 14.67 4.25 -9.66
N HIS A 56 15.74 4.65 -8.99
CA HIS A 56 17.00 3.93 -8.98
C HIS A 56 16.91 2.79 -7.98
N VAL A 57 17.39 1.62 -8.37
CA VAL A 57 17.19 0.38 -7.60
C VAL A 57 18.52 -0.29 -7.32
N ASP A 58 18.86 -0.36 -6.04
CA ASP A 58 19.84 -1.32 -5.53
C ASP A 58 19.08 -2.43 -4.80
N TYR A 59 19.40 -3.68 -5.11
CA TYR A 59 18.77 -4.84 -4.47
C TYR A 59 19.79 -5.95 -4.34
N SER A 60 19.79 -6.62 -3.20
CA SER A 60 20.55 -7.84 -2.98
C SER A 60 19.79 -8.86 -2.15
N GLU A 61 20.09 -10.14 -2.38
CA GLU A 61 19.53 -11.26 -1.62
C GLU A 61 20.61 -12.29 -1.28
N ASP A 62 20.47 -12.91 -0.12
CA ASP A 62 21.31 -14.00 0.35
C ASP A 62 20.46 -15.23 0.69
N GLN A 63 20.56 -16.26 -0.15
CA GLN A 63 20.00 -17.60 0.10
C GLN A 63 21.11 -18.61 0.45
N GLY A 64 22.19 -18.11 1.06
CA GLY A 64 23.35 -18.89 1.45
C GLY A 64 24.04 -19.58 0.28
N ASN A 65 24.16 -20.91 0.33
CA ASN A 65 24.84 -21.67 -0.73
C ASN A 65 23.98 -21.92 -1.98
N TYR A 66 22.69 -21.57 -1.93
CA TYR A 66 21.75 -21.84 -3.03
C TYR A 66 21.90 -20.79 -4.13
N ALA A 67 21.69 -19.52 -3.79
CA ALA A 67 21.81 -18.39 -4.69
C ALA A 67 22.20 -17.13 -3.93
N GLN A 68 22.86 -16.23 -4.65
CA GLN A 68 23.08 -14.84 -4.27
C GLN A 68 22.86 -14.01 -5.53
N TYR A 69 22.09 -12.94 -5.42
CA TYR A 69 21.79 -12.05 -6.53
C TYR A 69 21.90 -10.61 -6.05
N SER A 70 22.35 -9.74 -6.96
CA SER A 70 22.25 -8.30 -6.78
C SER A 70 21.96 -7.64 -8.12
N THR A 71 21.31 -6.47 -8.11
CA THR A 71 21.15 -5.66 -9.32
C THR A 71 22.51 -5.15 -9.82
N GLU A 72 22.58 -4.80 -11.10
CA GLU A 72 23.77 -4.16 -11.66
C GLU A 72 23.79 -2.68 -11.22
N PRO A 73 24.95 -2.11 -10.84
CA PRO A 73 25.03 -0.69 -10.48
C PRO A 73 24.44 0.22 -11.56
N GLY A 74 23.67 1.24 -11.14
CA GLY A 74 22.98 2.16 -12.05
C GLY A 74 21.71 1.57 -12.68
N THR A 75 21.12 0.52 -12.11
CA THR A 75 19.79 0.03 -12.49
C THR A 75 18.73 1.05 -12.09
N TYR A 76 17.82 1.35 -13.01
CA TYR A 76 16.70 2.26 -12.76
C TYR A 76 15.43 1.82 -13.49
N VAL A 77 14.29 2.31 -13.03
CA VAL A 77 12.98 2.18 -13.66
C VAL A 77 12.46 3.55 -14.08
N ASP A 78 11.99 3.64 -15.32
CA ASP A 78 11.28 4.80 -15.90
C ASP A 78 10.05 4.30 -16.67
N GLY A 79 8.84 4.69 -16.25
CA GLY A 79 7.60 4.34 -16.94
C GLY A 79 7.41 2.84 -17.17
N ASN A 80 7.75 2.03 -16.17
CA ASN A 80 7.75 0.55 -16.16
C ASN A 80 8.80 -0.11 -17.06
N VAL A 81 9.82 0.65 -17.45
CA VAL A 81 10.94 0.13 -18.24
C VAL A 81 12.21 0.18 -17.41
N VAL A 82 12.91 -0.94 -17.35
CA VAL A 82 14.25 -0.99 -16.78
C VAL A 82 15.26 -0.39 -17.74
N GLY A 83 16.14 0.43 -17.20
CA GLY A 83 17.40 0.76 -17.83
C GLY A 83 18.58 0.50 -16.90
N ILE A 84 19.75 0.42 -17.53
CA ILE A 84 21.02 0.46 -16.82
C ILE A 84 21.78 1.66 -17.40
N GLU A 85 22.31 2.50 -16.51
CA GLU A 85 23.16 3.63 -16.87
C GLU A 85 24.30 3.17 -17.82
N GLY A 86 24.53 3.94 -18.88
CA GLY A 86 25.49 3.55 -19.93
C GLY A 86 25.08 2.41 -20.88
N GLN A 87 24.05 1.60 -20.59
CA GLN A 87 23.55 0.52 -21.46
C GLN A 87 22.20 0.84 -22.13
N GLY A 88 21.41 1.73 -21.53
CA GLY A 88 20.09 2.15 -22.02
C GLY A 88 18.96 1.23 -21.54
N SER A 89 17.73 1.54 -21.97
CA SER A 89 16.52 0.84 -21.53
C SER A 89 16.28 -0.46 -22.30
N THR A 90 15.90 -1.53 -21.60
CA THR A 90 15.67 -2.87 -22.18
C THR A 90 14.24 -3.03 -22.73
N GLY A 91 13.30 -2.19 -22.29
CA GLY A 91 11.89 -2.26 -22.67
C GLY A 91 11.06 -3.26 -21.86
N ASP A 92 11.69 -3.91 -20.87
CA ASP A 92 11.06 -4.91 -19.99
C ASP A 92 10.84 -4.29 -18.58
N PRO A 93 9.78 -4.69 -17.85
CA PRO A 93 9.59 -4.29 -16.46
C PRO A 93 10.67 -4.90 -15.56
N LEU A 94 11.00 -4.20 -14.46
CA LEU A 94 11.94 -4.76 -13.47
C LEU A 94 11.30 -6.00 -12.90
N SER A 95 12.05 -7.10 -12.75
CA SER A 95 11.52 -8.26 -12.05
C SER A 95 12.53 -8.96 -11.18
N ILE A 96 12.33 -8.81 -9.87
CA ILE A 96 13.05 -9.50 -8.82
C ILE A 96 12.28 -10.77 -8.53
N ARG A 97 12.85 -11.94 -8.82
CA ARG A 97 12.23 -13.24 -8.58
C ARG A 97 13.03 -13.99 -7.54
N VAL A 98 12.53 -14.02 -6.32
CA VAL A 98 13.04 -14.89 -5.28
C VAL A 98 12.38 -16.26 -5.45
N SER A 99 13.18 -17.34 -5.45
CA SER A 99 12.67 -18.70 -5.62
C SER A 99 13.33 -19.64 -4.63
N ASP A 100 12.62 -20.71 -4.23
CA ASP A 100 13.14 -21.70 -3.28
C ASP A 100 13.52 -21.04 -1.93
N LEU A 101 12.63 -20.15 -1.45
CA LEU A 101 12.75 -19.46 -0.16
C LEU A 101 12.79 -20.49 0.97
N LYS A 102 13.79 -20.33 1.84
CA LYS A 102 13.98 -21.18 3.02
C LYS A 102 14.03 -20.36 4.29
N PRO A 103 13.71 -20.97 5.44
CA PRO A 103 13.97 -20.35 6.73
C PRO A 103 15.45 -19.92 6.85
N GLY A 104 15.67 -18.63 7.07
CA GLY A 104 16.98 -17.99 7.14
C GLY A 104 17.42 -17.26 5.87
N ASP A 105 16.67 -17.35 4.76
CA ASP A 105 16.90 -16.52 3.59
C ASP A 105 16.49 -15.06 3.90
N SER A 106 17.24 -14.10 3.35
CA SER A 106 16.97 -12.68 3.52
C SER A 106 17.39 -11.87 2.31
N GLY A 107 16.92 -10.64 2.24
CA GLY A 107 17.38 -9.67 1.25
C GLY A 107 17.04 -8.24 1.65
N GLU A 108 17.61 -7.32 0.91
CA GLU A 108 17.48 -5.89 1.13
C GLU A 108 17.41 -5.17 -0.22
N GLY A 109 16.74 -4.04 -0.24
CA GLY A 109 16.76 -3.16 -1.39
C GLY A 109 16.55 -1.71 -1.03
N GLU A 110 16.92 -0.85 -1.97
CA GLU A 110 16.88 0.59 -1.88
C GLU A 110 16.23 1.16 -3.14
N PHE A 111 15.34 2.11 -2.93
CA PHE A 111 14.68 2.90 -3.95
C PHE A 111 15.00 4.38 -3.73
N CYS A 112 15.79 4.97 -4.63
CA CYS A 112 16.09 6.39 -4.65
C CYS A 112 15.41 7.08 -5.83
N PHE A 113 15.02 8.34 -5.67
CA PHE A 113 14.15 9.01 -6.63
C PHE A 113 14.86 10.17 -7.34
N SER A 114 14.77 10.21 -8.66
CA SER A 114 15.04 11.42 -9.44
C SER A 114 13.75 11.90 -10.08
N ILE A 115 13.27 13.05 -9.62
CA ILE A 115 12.06 13.69 -10.14
C ILE A 115 12.49 14.82 -11.06
N VAL A 116 12.34 14.66 -12.37
CA VAL A 116 12.82 15.66 -13.32
C VAL A 116 11.87 16.85 -13.37
N ASP A 117 12.46 18.05 -13.43
CA ASP A 117 11.84 19.37 -13.59
C ASP A 117 11.11 19.94 -12.36
N ASN A 118 10.12 19.23 -11.79
CA ASN A 118 9.21 19.80 -10.80
C ASN A 118 9.21 19.00 -9.49
N PRO A 119 9.15 19.66 -8.32
CA PRO A 119 8.92 18.97 -7.05
C PRO A 119 7.60 18.21 -7.07
N ALA A 120 7.56 17.08 -6.37
CA ALA A 120 6.38 16.23 -6.31
C ALA A 120 6.21 15.57 -4.94
N TYR A 121 4.95 15.25 -4.65
CA TYR A 121 4.55 14.37 -3.58
C TYR A 121 4.70 12.93 -4.06
N MET A 122 5.38 12.11 -3.26
CA MET A 122 5.60 10.71 -3.58
C MET A 122 4.62 9.84 -2.79
N TRP A 123 4.20 8.74 -3.42
CA TRP A 123 3.39 7.69 -2.84
C TRP A 123 4.00 6.35 -3.19
N MET A 124 4.05 5.44 -2.23
CA MET A 124 4.41 4.05 -2.41
C MET A 124 3.15 3.20 -2.35
N CYS A 125 2.91 2.43 -3.41
CA CYS A 125 1.84 1.45 -3.49
C CYS A 125 2.42 0.04 -3.61
N GLY A 126 1.57 -0.97 -3.47
CA GLY A 126 1.97 -2.35 -3.65
C GLY A 126 0.79 -3.30 -3.63
N GLU A 127 1.01 -4.51 -4.12
CA GLU A 127 0.00 -5.55 -4.17
C GLU A 127 0.65 -6.92 -4.06
N LEU A 128 0.05 -7.82 -3.28
CA LEU A 128 0.32 -9.24 -3.34
C LEU A 128 -0.40 -9.82 -4.57
N THR A 129 0.35 -10.11 -5.64
CA THR A 129 -0.18 -10.57 -6.93
C THR A 129 -0.38 -12.08 -7.03
N ALA A 130 0.28 -12.85 -6.15
CA ALA A 130 -0.01 -14.28 -5.95
C ALA A 130 0.40 -14.74 -4.55
N ASN A 131 -0.33 -15.70 -4.01
CA ASN A 131 0.02 -16.41 -2.78
C ASN A 131 -0.50 -17.84 -2.91
N ALA A 132 0.39 -18.81 -3.03
CA ALA A 132 0.02 -20.17 -3.41
C ALA A 132 0.80 -21.21 -2.61
N GLU A 133 0.04 -22.12 -1.99
CA GLU A 133 0.49 -23.31 -1.28
C GLU A 133 1.34 -24.28 -2.14
N ASN A 134 0.99 -24.43 -3.42
CA ASN A 134 1.54 -25.45 -4.33
C ASN A 134 1.49 -26.91 -3.85
N GLY A 135 0.65 -27.22 -2.85
CA GLY A 135 0.40 -28.58 -2.36
C GLY A 135 1.07 -28.80 -1.01
N GLN A 136 1.15 -30.05 -0.53
CA GLN A 136 1.89 -30.32 0.70
C GLN A 136 2.73 -31.57 0.60
N SER A 137 3.99 -31.40 0.93
CA SER A 137 4.95 -32.49 1.06
C SER A 137 4.74 -33.25 2.40
N GLU A 138 5.25 -34.48 2.50
CA GLU A 138 5.20 -35.23 3.78
C GLU A 138 5.83 -34.46 4.96
N PRO A 139 7.00 -33.80 4.83
CA PRO A 139 7.56 -33.01 5.94
C PRO A 139 6.76 -31.74 6.28
N GLU A 140 6.08 -31.15 5.31
CA GLU A 140 5.22 -29.98 5.50
C GLU A 140 3.94 -30.39 6.23
N MET A 141 3.28 -31.49 5.85
CA MET A 141 2.12 -32.02 6.60
C MET A 141 2.44 -32.43 8.06
N ASP A 142 3.72 -32.66 8.40
CA ASP A 142 4.13 -32.98 9.77
C ASP A 142 4.26 -31.71 10.65
N ASP A 143 4.47 -30.54 10.02
CA ASP A 143 4.71 -29.25 10.68
C ASP A 143 3.56 -28.24 10.46
N ASP A 144 2.77 -28.40 9.39
CA ASP A 144 1.58 -27.64 9.06
C ASP A 144 0.31 -28.53 9.11
N ASP A 145 -0.58 -28.18 10.05
CA ASP A 145 -1.89 -28.81 10.22
C ASP A 145 -3.00 -28.12 9.41
N THR A 146 -2.71 -26.98 8.75
CA THR A 146 -3.70 -26.13 8.04
C THR A 146 -3.89 -26.46 6.56
N GLY A 147 -3.11 -27.42 6.08
CA GLY A 147 -3.04 -27.82 4.69
C GLY A 147 -4.25 -28.38 3.93
N GLY A 148 -4.29 -28.04 2.64
CA GLY A 148 -5.08 -28.71 1.60
C GLY A 148 -5.54 -27.82 0.44
N ASP A 149 -5.94 -28.43 -0.69
CA ASP A 149 -6.80 -27.81 -1.73
C ASP A 149 -8.13 -28.59 -1.85
N PRO A 150 -9.27 -28.05 -1.36
CA PRO A 150 -9.43 -26.81 -0.61
C PRO A 150 -9.25 -27.06 0.91
N GLY A 151 -8.26 -26.39 1.52
CA GLY A 151 -7.99 -26.29 2.95
C GLY A 151 -7.75 -24.82 3.34
N ASP A 152 -7.43 -24.56 4.60
CA ASP A 152 -7.31 -23.20 5.17
C ASP A 152 -6.03 -22.45 4.70
N GLY A 153 -5.09 -23.14 4.05
CA GLY A 153 -3.84 -22.54 3.57
C GLY A 153 -4.01 -21.71 2.29
N MET A 154 -3.83 -20.40 2.43
CA MET A 154 -3.79 -19.44 1.31
C MET A 154 -2.34 -19.15 0.88
N GLY A 155 -1.38 -20.01 1.21
CA GLY A 155 0.05 -19.74 1.20
C GLY A 155 0.48 -19.00 2.48
N GLU A 156 1.05 -19.72 3.43
CA GLU A 156 1.54 -19.25 4.73
C GLU A 156 2.79 -18.39 4.58
N LEU A 157 3.51 -18.53 3.48
CA LEU A 157 4.73 -17.77 3.21
C LEU A 157 4.52 -16.25 3.29
N ALA A 158 3.38 -15.72 2.84
CA ALA A 158 3.09 -14.29 2.95
C ALA A 158 2.88 -13.83 4.41
N ASP A 159 2.40 -14.72 5.26
CA ASP A 159 2.19 -14.46 6.70
C ASP A 159 3.48 -14.68 7.51
N ALA A 160 4.32 -15.60 7.05
CA ALA A 160 5.57 -15.98 7.71
C ALA A 160 6.73 -14.99 7.41
N MET A 161 6.85 -14.55 6.15
CA MET A 161 7.91 -13.64 5.71
C MET A 161 7.77 -12.28 6.40
N GLN A 162 8.84 -11.82 7.05
CA GLN A 162 8.86 -10.52 7.71
C GLN A 162 9.46 -9.48 6.78
N VAL A 163 8.80 -8.33 6.67
CA VAL A 163 9.23 -7.21 5.82
C VAL A 163 9.21 -5.94 6.64
N THR A 164 10.26 -5.14 6.50
CA THR A 164 10.34 -3.78 7.05
C THR A 164 10.66 -2.82 5.92
N VAL A 165 9.89 -1.75 5.80
CA VAL A 165 10.13 -0.63 4.89
C VAL A 165 10.42 0.60 5.75
N SER A 166 11.53 1.26 5.48
CA SER A 166 12.01 2.41 6.24
C SER A 166 12.57 3.48 5.30
N TYR A 167 12.63 4.70 5.80
CA TYR A 167 13.46 5.73 5.20
C TYR A 167 14.95 5.39 5.38
N CYS A 168 15.77 5.79 4.42
CA CYS A 168 17.22 5.67 4.52
C CYS A 168 17.93 6.76 3.73
N THR A 169 19.18 7.04 4.11
CA THR A 169 20.09 7.97 3.42
C THR A 169 21.46 7.32 3.25
N ASP A 170 22.20 7.69 2.20
CA ASP A 170 23.57 7.22 1.98
C ASP A 170 24.50 7.60 3.17
N ASP A 171 25.20 6.62 3.72
CA ASP A 171 26.15 6.80 4.83
C ASP A 171 27.52 7.37 4.38
N GLY A 172 27.76 7.44 3.07
CA GLY A 172 28.98 7.92 2.44
C GLY A 172 30.15 6.93 2.41
N ASP A 173 29.97 5.73 2.98
CA ASP A 173 30.90 4.61 2.98
C ASP A 173 30.38 3.42 2.14
N GLY A 174 29.28 3.62 1.40
CA GLY A 174 28.66 2.63 0.52
C GLY A 174 27.63 1.73 1.22
N GLY A 175 27.09 2.20 2.35
CA GLY A 175 25.94 1.62 3.03
C GLY A 175 24.86 2.68 3.28
N ASN A 176 23.85 2.30 4.07
CA ASN A 176 22.69 3.14 4.34
C ASN A 176 22.52 3.40 5.83
N ASP A 177 22.33 4.67 6.19
CA ASP A 177 21.83 5.08 7.48
C ASP A 177 20.29 4.91 7.49
N ILE A 178 19.81 3.91 8.22
CA ILE A 178 18.37 3.63 8.35
C ILE A 178 17.71 4.67 9.28
N GLY A 179 16.70 5.35 8.75
CA GLY A 179 15.88 6.35 9.43
C GLY A 179 14.58 5.76 9.98
N ASP A 180 13.51 6.56 9.93
CA ASP A 180 12.22 6.17 10.50
C ASP A 180 11.60 4.97 9.75
N GLU A 181 10.97 4.08 10.51
CA GLU A 181 10.22 2.96 9.98
C GLU A 181 8.88 3.45 9.42
N ILE A 182 8.60 3.10 8.17
CA ILE A 182 7.37 3.46 7.46
C ILE A 182 6.29 2.42 7.73
N VAL A 183 6.62 1.15 7.50
CA VAL A 183 5.72 0.02 7.74
C VAL A 183 6.53 -1.26 7.97
N SER A 184 6.09 -2.10 8.90
CA SER A 184 6.69 -3.41 9.15
C SER A 184 5.63 -4.44 9.53
N GLY A 185 5.95 -5.71 9.33
CA GLY A 185 5.10 -6.84 9.70
C GLY A 185 5.31 -8.04 8.80
N SER A 186 4.28 -8.88 8.69
CA SER A 186 4.25 -9.91 7.66
C SER A 186 4.22 -9.29 6.26
N LEU A 187 4.71 -10.01 5.24
CA LEU A 187 4.59 -9.56 3.85
C LEU A 187 3.12 -9.27 3.51
N ARG A 188 2.16 -10.07 4.01
CA ARG A 188 0.72 -9.83 3.82
C ARG A 188 0.30 -8.46 4.38
N ASP A 189 0.71 -8.13 5.59
CA ASP A 189 0.35 -6.86 6.24
C ASP A 189 1.00 -5.66 5.55
N VAL A 190 2.27 -5.77 5.18
CA VAL A 190 2.99 -4.72 4.44
C VAL A 190 2.34 -4.50 3.08
N MET A 191 2.03 -5.55 2.33
CA MET A 191 1.34 -5.40 1.03
C MET A 191 -0.08 -4.86 1.18
N LEU A 192 -0.80 -5.23 2.24
CA LEU A 192 -2.12 -4.67 2.54
C LEU A 192 -2.04 -3.16 2.79
N ALA A 193 -1.04 -2.72 3.57
CA ALA A 193 -0.80 -1.31 3.83
C ALA A 193 -0.39 -0.53 2.57
N LEU A 194 0.52 -1.10 1.77
CA LEU A 194 0.94 -0.48 0.52
C LEU A 194 -0.20 -0.43 -0.51
N ARG A 195 -1.11 -1.39 -0.50
CA ARG A 195 -2.32 -1.33 -1.33
C ARG A 195 -3.26 -0.18 -0.94
N ALA A 196 -3.35 0.11 0.35
CA ALA A 196 -4.04 1.32 0.82
C ALA A 196 -3.29 2.62 0.44
N GLY A 197 -2.02 2.51 0.04
CA GLY A 197 -1.15 3.62 -0.34
C GLY A 197 -0.48 4.27 0.85
N VAL A 198 0.84 4.40 0.77
CA VAL A 198 1.66 5.04 1.82
C VAL A 198 2.26 6.35 1.28
N PRO A 199 1.91 7.51 1.86
CA PRO A 199 2.51 8.78 1.47
C PRO A 199 3.97 8.83 1.92
N LEU A 200 4.86 9.26 1.03
CA LEU A 200 6.28 9.46 1.34
C LEU A 200 6.60 10.94 1.57
N SER A 201 7.53 11.21 2.49
CA SER A 201 8.03 12.54 2.85
C SER A 201 9.52 12.65 2.54
N SER A 202 9.94 13.78 1.97
CA SER A 202 11.34 14.01 1.59
C SER A 202 12.28 14.30 2.76
N ASP A 203 11.75 14.51 3.97
CA ASP A 203 12.53 14.71 5.19
C ASP A 203 12.66 13.45 6.05
N GLY A 204 12.13 12.33 5.57
CA GLY A 204 12.22 11.02 6.23
C GLY A 204 11.33 10.87 7.46
N ASP A 205 10.34 11.75 7.68
CA ASP A 205 9.38 11.61 8.78
C ASP A 205 8.24 10.66 8.38
N ALA A 206 8.15 9.51 9.04
CA ALA A 206 7.08 8.52 8.83
C ALA A 206 5.71 8.96 9.35
N ASN A 207 5.67 10.01 10.18
CA ASN A 207 4.45 10.62 10.71
C ASN A 207 4.13 11.97 10.05
N ALA A 208 4.78 12.28 8.92
CA ALA A 208 4.46 13.48 8.16
C ALA A 208 2.95 13.52 7.83
N PRO A 209 2.33 14.72 7.86
CA PRO A 209 0.90 14.86 7.60
C PRO A 209 0.53 14.38 6.19
N LEU A 210 -0.70 13.93 6.00
CA LEU A 210 -1.15 13.47 4.68
C LEU A 210 -1.10 14.60 3.63
N ALA A 211 -1.59 15.77 4.02
CA ALA A 211 -1.59 16.99 3.21
C ALA A 211 -0.39 17.89 3.58
N ASP A 212 0.08 18.66 2.60
CA ASP A 212 1.14 19.66 2.74
C ASP A 212 2.48 19.13 3.28
N ARG A 213 2.73 17.82 3.19
CA ARG A 213 4.01 17.21 3.57
C ARG A 213 5.19 17.71 2.73
N PRO A 214 6.42 17.58 3.25
CA PRO A 214 7.63 17.86 2.47
C PRO A 214 7.67 17.10 1.14
N THR A 215 7.88 17.87 0.06
CA THR A 215 7.95 17.36 -1.31
C THR A 215 9.37 16.99 -1.69
N PHE A 216 9.54 15.92 -2.44
CA PHE A 216 10.82 15.57 -3.05
C PHE A 216 11.22 16.61 -4.10
N ALA A 217 12.48 17.01 -4.09
CA ALA A 217 12.95 18.11 -4.91
C ALA A 217 13.04 17.71 -6.39
N GLY A 218 12.73 18.66 -7.27
CA GLY A 218 12.93 18.49 -8.71
C GLY A 218 14.41 18.61 -9.09
N VAL A 219 14.92 17.66 -9.87
CA VAL A 219 16.26 17.69 -10.48
C VAL A 219 16.20 18.04 -11.96
N THR A 220 17.32 18.51 -12.53
CA THR A 220 17.37 18.88 -13.96
C THR A 220 17.51 17.71 -14.90
N GLU A 221 18.07 16.61 -14.42
CA GLU A 221 18.30 15.37 -15.16
C GLU A 221 18.47 14.23 -14.15
N ALA A 222 18.10 13.00 -14.52
CA ALA A 222 18.12 11.84 -13.62
C ALA A 222 19.53 11.29 -13.32
N PHE A 223 20.53 11.68 -14.12
CA PHE A 223 21.92 11.25 -13.96
C PHE A 223 22.86 12.44 -14.17
N THR A 224 23.85 12.60 -13.29
CA THR A 224 24.92 13.61 -13.43
C THR A 224 26.27 12.91 -13.38
N ASP A 225 27.12 13.13 -14.39
CA ASP A 225 28.44 12.48 -14.51
C ASP A 225 28.43 10.94 -14.45
N GLY A 226 27.29 10.32 -14.80
CA GLY A 226 27.11 8.87 -14.81
C GLY A 226 26.57 8.29 -13.49
N GLU A 227 26.34 9.13 -12.49
CA GLU A 227 25.77 8.72 -11.21
C GLU A 227 24.31 9.17 -11.10
N PRO A 228 23.44 8.44 -10.37
CA PRO A 228 22.10 8.88 -10.03
C PRO A 228 22.07 10.29 -9.43
N ASN A 229 21.21 11.16 -9.95
CA ASN A 229 20.97 12.49 -9.41
C ASN A 229 19.69 12.47 -8.57
N VAL A 230 19.81 11.96 -7.36
CA VAL A 230 18.68 11.64 -6.48
C VAL A 230 18.55 12.67 -5.36
N ASP A 231 17.36 12.73 -4.76
CA ASP A 231 17.19 13.38 -3.45
C ASP A 231 17.96 12.59 -2.37
N GLU A 232 18.28 13.23 -1.25
CA GLU A 232 19.00 12.59 -0.14
C GLU A 232 18.18 11.45 0.48
N GLN A 233 16.85 11.60 0.49
CA GLN A 233 15.94 10.65 1.09
C GLN A 233 15.57 9.53 0.11
N CYS A 234 15.89 8.29 0.49
CA CYS A 234 15.49 7.07 -0.22
C CYS A 234 14.55 6.22 0.65
N VAL A 235 13.97 5.18 0.06
CA VAL A 235 13.20 4.14 0.76
C VAL A 235 13.98 2.84 0.69
N CYS A 236 14.30 2.29 1.86
CA CYS A 236 14.92 0.97 1.98
C CYS A 236 13.89 -0.03 2.46
N PHE A 237 14.03 -1.27 2.03
CA PHE A 237 13.29 -2.39 2.59
C PHE A 237 14.22 -3.56 2.88
N THR A 238 13.87 -4.32 3.90
CA THR A 238 14.50 -5.60 4.22
C THR A 238 13.44 -6.65 4.36
N TRP A 239 13.81 -7.88 4.03
CA TRP A 239 12.96 -9.04 4.25
C TRP A 239 13.77 -10.21 4.78
N GLU A 240 13.15 -11.01 5.63
CA GLU A 240 13.69 -12.28 6.10
C GLU A 240 12.58 -13.33 6.25
N VAL A 241 12.94 -14.59 6.01
CA VAL A 241 12.10 -15.73 6.40
C VAL A 241 12.60 -16.25 7.74
N PRO A 242 11.85 -16.09 8.84
CA PRO A 242 12.34 -16.50 10.16
C PRO A 242 12.64 -18.00 10.22
N THR A 243 13.77 -18.36 10.87
CA THR A 243 14.16 -19.78 11.02
C THR A 243 13.15 -20.65 11.77
N SER A 244 12.24 -20.04 12.53
CA SER A 244 11.20 -20.72 13.29
C SER A 244 10.04 -21.27 12.45
N VAL A 245 9.94 -20.88 11.18
CA VAL A 245 8.89 -21.33 10.26
C VAL A 245 9.13 -22.78 9.78
N GLU A 246 10.37 -23.25 9.83
CA GLU A 246 10.74 -24.64 9.53
C GLU A 246 10.18 -25.15 8.19
N ASN A 247 9.40 -26.25 8.16
CA ASN A 247 8.89 -26.83 6.91
C ASN A 247 7.48 -26.35 6.52
N GLU A 248 6.88 -25.44 7.29
CA GLU A 248 5.50 -24.94 7.07
C GLU A 248 5.35 -24.31 5.68
N ILE A 249 6.38 -23.65 5.15
CA ILE A 249 6.34 -22.90 3.87
C ILE A 249 7.01 -23.64 2.70
N GLN A 250 7.26 -24.94 2.81
CA GLN A 250 8.24 -25.62 1.95
C GLN A 250 7.86 -25.61 0.47
N THR A 251 6.57 -25.71 0.15
CA THR A 251 6.10 -25.69 -1.23
C THR A 251 5.50 -24.36 -1.66
N ASP A 252 5.27 -23.45 -0.71
CA ASP A 252 4.68 -22.14 -0.91
C ASP A 252 5.43 -21.25 -1.91
N SER A 253 4.65 -20.34 -2.48
CA SER A 253 5.16 -19.26 -3.30
C SER A 253 4.33 -17.99 -3.15
N VAL A 254 5.03 -16.86 -3.11
CA VAL A 254 4.43 -15.52 -3.09
C VAL A 254 4.89 -14.71 -4.28
N MET A 255 4.05 -13.80 -4.74
CA MET A 255 4.38 -12.78 -5.70
C MET A 255 3.81 -11.44 -5.25
N PHE A 256 4.61 -10.37 -5.30
CA PHE A 256 4.20 -9.02 -4.94
C PHE A 256 4.92 -7.95 -5.76
N ASP A 257 4.31 -6.77 -5.85
CA ASP A 257 4.82 -5.62 -6.59
C ASP A 257 4.96 -4.39 -5.69
N PHE A 258 5.93 -3.53 -6.02
CA PHE A 258 6.07 -2.19 -5.47
C PHE A 258 5.80 -1.18 -6.58
N GLU A 259 5.02 -0.14 -6.30
CA GLU A 259 4.77 0.92 -7.26
C GLU A 259 5.06 2.28 -6.64
N PHE A 260 5.56 3.21 -7.44
CA PHE A 260 5.78 4.58 -7.00
C PHE A 260 5.04 5.57 -7.90
N TYR A 261 4.36 6.52 -7.27
CA TYR A 261 3.64 7.59 -7.96
C TYR A 261 4.22 8.93 -7.53
N ALA A 262 4.51 9.78 -8.51
CA ALA A 262 4.87 11.17 -8.30
C ALA A 262 3.70 12.08 -8.70
N VAL A 263 3.24 12.91 -7.77
CA VAL A 263 2.17 13.90 -7.99
C VAL A 263 2.76 15.30 -7.87
N GLN A 264 2.73 16.08 -8.95
CA GLN A 264 3.37 17.41 -8.98
C GLN A 264 2.85 18.34 -7.87
N ALA A 265 3.75 19.01 -7.15
CA ALA A 265 3.41 19.82 -5.99
C ALA A 265 2.72 21.17 -6.28
N ARG A 266 2.82 21.70 -7.51
CA ARG A 266 2.35 23.06 -7.83
C ARG A 266 0.86 23.29 -7.57
N HIS A 267 0.05 22.24 -7.76
CA HIS A 267 -1.41 22.31 -7.75
C HIS A 267 -2.07 21.27 -6.85
N ASN A 268 -1.26 20.47 -6.15
CA ASN A 268 -1.70 19.42 -5.26
C ASN A 268 -1.15 19.72 -3.87
N ASP A 269 -1.91 19.40 -2.84
CA ASP A 269 -1.47 19.39 -1.44
C ASP A 269 -0.85 18.02 -1.06
N GLY A 270 -0.83 17.07 -1.99
CA GLY A 270 -0.33 15.72 -1.77
C GLY A 270 -1.32 14.76 -1.11
N ALA A 271 -2.50 15.22 -0.68
CA ALA A 271 -3.47 14.38 0.01
C ALA A 271 -4.24 13.41 -0.92
N HIS A 272 -4.24 13.68 -2.22
CA HIS A 272 -4.80 12.76 -3.20
C HIS A 272 -3.94 11.51 -3.31
N ASN A 273 -4.52 10.37 -2.95
CA ASN A 273 -3.88 9.06 -2.98
C ASN A 273 -4.08 8.40 -4.38
N PRO A 274 -3.00 8.15 -5.14
CA PRO A 274 -3.09 7.53 -6.45
C PRO A 274 -3.14 6.00 -6.42
N CYS A 275 -2.97 5.37 -5.25
CA CYS A 275 -2.98 3.91 -5.08
C CYS A 275 -4.39 3.30 -5.02
N VAL A 276 -5.42 4.14 -4.91
CA VAL A 276 -6.81 3.75 -4.62
C VAL A 276 -7.75 4.22 -5.74
N ASP A 277 -8.86 3.51 -5.92
CA ASP A 277 -9.80 3.75 -7.02
C ASP A 277 -10.80 4.85 -6.67
N GLU A 278 -11.27 4.87 -5.43
CA GLU A 278 -12.24 5.85 -4.94
C GLU A 278 -11.88 6.31 -3.53
N THR A 279 -12.08 7.61 -3.26
CA THR A 279 -11.91 8.22 -1.94
C THR A 279 -13.07 9.13 -1.61
N VAL A 280 -13.62 8.99 -0.41
CA VAL A 280 -14.53 9.95 0.21
C VAL A 280 -13.88 10.58 1.43
N VAL A 281 -13.99 11.91 1.51
CA VAL A 281 -13.40 12.71 2.58
C VAL A 281 -14.51 13.26 3.47
N THR A 282 -14.43 12.98 4.78
CA THR A 282 -15.32 13.56 5.79
C THR A 282 -14.53 14.31 6.85
N ALA A 283 -15.06 15.40 7.38
CA ALA A 283 -14.40 16.17 8.45
C ALA A 283 -14.71 15.56 9.83
N TYR A 284 -13.82 15.76 10.81
CA TYR A 284 -14.13 15.42 12.19
C TYR A 284 -15.34 16.21 12.71
N ASP A 285 -16.23 15.51 13.42
CA ASP A 285 -17.27 16.13 14.20
C ASP A 285 -16.76 16.42 15.62
N ASN A 286 -16.59 17.73 15.89
CA ASN A 286 -16.17 18.28 17.17
C ASN A 286 -17.35 18.84 17.98
N ASP A 287 -18.59 18.59 17.54
CA ASP A 287 -19.81 19.03 18.21
C ASP A 287 -20.74 17.84 18.50
N TRP A 288 -20.96 17.54 19.77
CA TRP A 288 -21.96 16.56 20.17
C TRP A 288 -23.28 17.23 20.58
N LYS A 289 -24.28 17.16 19.70
CA LYS A 289 -25.66 17.63 19.95
C LYS A 289 -25.76 19.14 20.25
N GLY A 290 -24.94 19.96 19.59
CA GLY A 290 -24.88 21.41 19.74
C GLY A 290 -24.00 21.88 20.89
N GLN A 291 -23.07 21.04 21.36
CA GLN A 291 -22.06 21.34 22.36
C GLN A 291 -20.67 20.96 21.83
N THR A 292 -19.79 21.96 21.75
CA THR A 292 -18.37 21.75 21.42
C THR A 292 -17.72 20.81 22.44
N LEU A 293 -17.03 19.81 21.91
CA LEU A 293 -16.29 18.80 22.66
C LEU A 293 -15.07 19.41 23.36
N GLY A 294 -14.72 18.90 24.54
CA GLY A 294 -13.67 19.45 25.40
C GLY A 294 -12.22 19.20 24.95
N ASN A 295 -11.98 18.29 24.00
CA ASN A 295 -10.68 17.98 23.41
C ASN A 295 -10.81 17.76 21.88
N PRO A 296 -11.16 18.80 21.11
CA PRO A 296 -11.37 18.68 19.67
C PRO A 296 -10.04 18.46 18.92
N THR A 297 -10.12 17.87 17.73
CA THR A 297 -9.02 17.86 16.74
C THR A 297 -9.58 18.33 15.40
N GLU A 298 -8.85 19.14 14.65
CA GLU A 298 -9.24 19.55 13.29
C GLU A 298 -8.61 18.61 12.27
N GLY A 299 -9.29 18.38 11.15
CA GLY A 299 -8.81 17.45 10.13
C GLY A 299 -9.92 16.69 9.43
N ASN A 300 -9.51 15.68 8.67
CA ASN A 300 -10.40 14.89 7.83
C ASN A 300 -10.07 13.40 7.94
N VAL A 301 -11.08 12.57 7.72
CA VAL A 301 -10.93 11.14 7.49
C VAL A 301 -11.08 10.87 6.00
N TYR A 302 -10.04 10.31 5.40
CA TYR A 302 -10.02 9.87 4.02
C TYR A 302 -10.37 8.38 4.01
N THR A 303 -11.60 8.08 3.60
CA THR A 303 -12.05 6.70 3.41
C THR A 303 -11.85 6.32 1.96
N SER A 304 -10.98 5.34 1.70
CA SER A 304 -10.64 4.93 0.34
C SER A 304 -10.89 3.45 0.10
N VAL A 305 -11.13 3.11 -1.16
CA VAL A 305 -11.33 1.74 -1.64
C VAL A 305 -10.36 1.46 -2.77
N SER A 306 -9.69 0.31 -2.71
CA SER A 306 -8.93 -0.27 -3.81
C SER A 306 -9.55 -1.63 -4.20
N PHE A 307 -10.00 -1.76 -5.44
CA PHE A 307 -10.58 -2.97 -6.01
C PHE A 307 -9.48 -3.85 -6.60
N GLY A 308 -9.03 -4.84 -5.81
CA GLY A 308 -8.01 -5.78 -6.25
C GLY A 308 -8.56 -7.01 -6.96
N GLN A 309 -7.65 -7.79 -7.56
CA GLN A 309 -8.04 -9.01 -8.28
C GLN A 309 -8.61 -10.08 -7.35
N ASN A 310 -8.04 -10.20 -6.15
CA ASN A 310 -8.43 -11.22 -5.17
C ASN A 310 -9.14 -10.63 -3.94
N GLN A 311 -8.91 -9.36 -3.64
CA GLN A 311 -9.34 -8.72 -2.41
C GLN A 311 -9.70 -7.25 -2.65
N THR A 312 -10.74 -6.77 -2.00
CA THR A 312 -11.09 -5.35 -1.90
C THR A 312 -10.48 -4.79 -0.62
N VAL A 313 -9.75 -3.68 -0.74
CA VAL A 313 -9.10 -3.03 0.40
C VAL A 313 -9.83 -1.74 0.76
N LEU A 314 -10.20 -1.62 2.03
CA LEU A 314 -10.79 -0.43 2.63
C LEU A 314 -9.74 0.23 3.50
N SER A 315 -9.51 1.53 3.33
CA SER A 315 -8.59 2.29 4.17
C SER A 315 -9.25 3.53 4.76
N PHE A 316 -8.85 3.87 5.98
CA PHE A 316 -9.32 5.02 6.73
C PHE A 316 -8.09 5.77 7.24
N ALA A 317 -7.66 6.79 6.49
CA ALA A 317 -6.56 7.65 6.90
C ALA A 317 -7.11 8.84 7.68
N PHE A 318 -6.72 8.93 8.95
CA PHE A 318 -7.08 9.98 9.87
C PHE A 318 -6.03 11.08 9.71
N ALA A 319 -6.38 12.16 9.04
CA ALA A 319 -5.52 13.33 8.93
C ALA A 319 -5.92 14.33 10.01
N ASP A 320 -4.95 14.85 10.76
CA ASP A 320 -5.11 15.92 11.73
C ASP A 320 -4.44 17.22 11.24
N ASP A 321 -4.44 18.25 12.06
CA ASP A 321 -3.87 19.57 11.79
C ASP A 321 -2.41 19.73 12.28
N GLY A 322 -1.78 18.64 12.71
CA GLY A 322 -0.41 18.62 13.22
C GLY A 322 -0.25 19.28 14.60
N ASP A 323 -1.32 19.42 15.38
CA ASP A 323 -1.25 19.91 16.76
C ASP A 323 -0.69 18.88 17.76
N GLY A 324 -0.50 17.64 17.29
CA GLY A 324 0.00 16.50 18.06
C GLY A 324 -1.08 15.84 18.92
N VAL A 325 -2.36 16.01 18.56
CA VAL A 325 -3.51 15.34 19.15
C VAL A 325 -4.18 14.47 18.09
N ASP A 326 -3.80 13.19 18.07
CA ASP A 326 -4.10 12.31 16.93
C ASP A 326 -5.22 11.32 17.25
N PHE A 327 -6.22 11.21 16.38
CA PHE A 327 -7.41 10.39 16.61
C PHE A 327 -7.09 8.93 16.97
N LEU A 328 -6.08 8.34 16.32
CA LEU A 328 -5.67 6.96 16.54
C LEU A 328 -4.60 6.79 17.62
N ASP A 329 -4.04 7.88 18.18
CA ASP A 329 -3.13 7.77 19.33
C ASP A 329 -3.93 7.55 20.62
N THR A 330 -3.74 6.37 21.21
CA THR A 330 -4.35 6.01 22.49
C THR A 330 -3.82 6.82 23.67
N ALA A 331 -2.67 7.49 23.54
CA ALA A 331 -2.16 8.42 24.54
C ALA A 331 -3.02 9.69 24.61
N ASP A 332 -3.50 10.17 23.46
CA ASP A 332 -4.43 11.30 23.37
C ASP A 332 -5.87 10.87 23.65
N TYR A 333 -6.29 9.76 23.05
CA TYR A 333 -7.65 9.25 23.12
C TYR A 333 -7.70 7.78 23.53
N SER A 334 -7.65 7.54 24.84
CA SER A 334 -7.66 6.18 25.41
C SER A 334 -8.88 5.30 25.07
N SER A 335 -10.00 5.88 24.57
CA SER A 335 -11.20 5.13 24.19
C SER A 335 -11.47 5.13 22.68
N THR A 336 -10.44 5.44 21.87
CA THR A 336 -10.53 5.41 20.42
C THR A 336 -10.95 4.03 19.90
N ASN A 337 -11.85 4.04 18.92
CA ASN A 337 -12.36 2.87 18.23
C ASN A 337 -12.92 3.29 16.86
N LEU A 338 -12.93 2.34 15.92
CA LEU A 338 -13.50 2.48 14.59
C LEU A 338 -14.29 1.22 14.23
N PRO A 339 -15.61 1.19 14.53
CA PRO A 339 -16.56 0.28 13.89
C PRO A 339 -16.85 0.69 12.45
N VAL A 340 -16.84 -0.29 11.55
CA VAL A 340 -17.13 -0.17 10.11
C VAL A 340 -18.19 -1.20 9.76
N ALA A 341 -19.43 -0.77 9.52
CA ALA A 341 -20.51 -1.64 9.08
C ALA A 341 -20.57 -1.67 7.55
N VAL A 342 -20.64 -2.87 6.97
CA VAL A 342 -20.62 -3.09 5.53
C VAL A 342 -21.89 -3.84 5.11
N ASP A 343 -22.57 -3.29 4.12
CA ASP A 343 -23.61 -3.94 3.32
C ASP A 343 -22.91 -4.42 2.05
N ALA A 344 -22.52 -5.70 2.07
CA ALA A 344 -21.60 -6.31 1.12
C ALA A 344 -22.28 -6.67 -0.19
N ASP A 345 -23.61 -6.76 -0.22
CA ASP A 345 -24.39 -7.10 -1.42
C ASP A 345 -25.36 -6.01 -1.90
N ASP A 346 -25.37 -4.84 -1.26
CA ASP A 346 -26.23 -3.68 -1.51
C ASP A 346 -27.74 -4.01 -1.42
N ASP A 347 -28.12 -4.85 -0.45
CA ASP A 347 -29.53 -5.21 -0.22
C ASP A 347 -30.29 -4.21 0.68
N GLY A 348 -29.57 -3.23 1.25
CA GLY A 348 -30.12 -2.23 2.15
C GLY A 348 -29.90 -2.55 3.64
N THR A 349 -29.22 -3.65 3.96
CA THR A 349 -28.87 -4.05 5.32
C THR A 349 -27.40 -4.36 5.46
N HIS A 350 -26.79 -3.95 6.57
CA HIS A 350 -25.40 -4.30 6.82
C HIS A 350 -25.28 -5.79 7.14
N ASP A 351 -24.35 -6.49 6.51
CA ASP A 351 -24.11 -7.93 6.72
C ASP A 351 -23.23 -8.20 7.92
N TRP A 352 -22.23 -7.34 8.14
CA TRP A 352 -21.23 -7.51 9.17
C TRP A 352 -20.53 -6.19 9.50
N GLN A 353 -19.74 -6.23 10.57
CA GLN A 353 -18.94 -5.11 11.03
C GLN A 353 -17.49 -5.54 11.27
N LEU A 354 -16.56 -4.73 10.77
CA LEU A 354 -15.16 -4.77 11.13
C LEU A 354 -14.89 -3.71 12.18
N ILE A 355 -14.04 -4.01 13.15
CA ILE A 355 -13.78 -3.14 14.29
C ILE A 355 -12.28 -3.04 14.50
N TRP A 356 -11.79 -1.82 14.58
CA TRP A 356 -10.52 -1.53 15.25
C TRP A 356 -10.80 -0.95 16.63
N GLN A 357 -10.30 -1.60 17.68
CA GLN A 357 -10.39 -1.09 19.05
C GLN A 357 -9.23 -1.64 19.91
N PRO A 358 -8.16 -0.86 20.12
CA PRO A 358 -6.94 -1.34 20.78
C PRO A 358 -7.14 -1.79 22.22
N ASN A 359 -8.16 -1.27 22.91
CA ASN A 359 -8.41 -1.54 24.33
C ASN A 359 -9.53 -2.57 24.58
N ALA A 360 -10.03 -3.27 23.56
CA ALA A 360 -11.14 -4.22 23.69
C ALA A 360 -10.74 -5.66 24.08
N GLY A 361 -9.47 -6.04 23.86
CA GLY A 361 -9.01 -7.42 24.09
C GLY A 361 -9.68 -8.43 23.16
N PHE A 362 -9.81 -8.10 21.88
CA PHE A 362 -10.35 -8.99 20.85
C PHE A 362 -9.46 -10.22 20.61
N PRO A 363 -10.01 -11.29 20.02
CA PRO A 363 -9.23 -12.47 19.63
C PRO A 363 -8.03 -12.11 18.75
N ASP A 364 -8.25 -11.24 17.75
CA ASP A 364 -7.23 -10.74 16.83
C ASP A 364 -6.90 -9.27 17.13
N ALA A 365 -6.67 -8.96 18.40
CA ALA A 365 -6.42 -7.59 18.85
C ALA A 365 -5.33 -6.89 18.00
N PRO A 366 -5.55 -5.62 17.61
CA PRO A 366 -6.63 -4.73 18.02
C PRO A 366 -7.92 -4.83 17.17
N PHE A 367 -8.01 -5.82 16.28
CA PHE A 367 -9.10 -5.96 15.32
C PHE A 367 -10.14 -7.01 15.74
N GLY A 368 -11.36 -6.87 15.22
CA GLY A 368 -12.43 -7.83 15.45
C GLY A 368 -13.49 -7.79 14.36
N TYR A 369 -14.23 -8.89 14.26
CA TYR A 369 -15.33 -9.07 13.33
C TYR A 369 -16.64 -9.33 14.08
N GLN A 370 -17.75 -8.81 13.59
CA GLN A 370 -19.08 -9.09 14.11
C GLN A 370 -20.09 -9.33 12.98
N PRO A 371 -20.68 -10.53 12.88
CA PRO A 371 -21.75 -10.77 11.93
C PRO A 371 -23.05 -10.08 12.38
N ASN A 372 -23.81 -9.53 11.44
CA ASN A 372 -25.15 -9.00 11.70
C ASN A 372 -26.20 -10.09 11.47
N ASN A 373 -26.75 -10.61 12.57
CA ASN A 373 -27.74 -11.68 12.54
C ASN A 373 -29.17 -11.12 12.57
N GLY A 374 -29.56 -10.40 11.51
CA GLY A 374 -30.93 -9.89 11.35
C GLY A 374 -31.27 -8.70 12.25
N GLY A 375 -30.36 -7.74 12.36
CA GLY A 375 -30.55 -6.48 13.10
C GLY A 375 -29.93 -6.46 14.48
N SER A 376 -28.93 -7.31 14.73
CA SER A 376 -28.11 -7.30 15.96
C SER A 376 -26.74 -7.86 15.66
N TYR A 377 -25.70 -7.17 16.11
CA TYR A 377 -24.34 -7.68 16.10
C TYR A 377 -24.11 -8.70 17.20
N GLY A 378 -23.35 -9.75 16.87
CA GLY A 378 -22.92 -10.78 17.80
C GLY A 378 -21.84 -10.32 18.79
N ALA A 379 -21.20 -11.27 19.46
CA ALA A 379 -19.94 -10.99 20.13
C ALA A 379 -18.84 -10.76 19.07
N ALA A 380 -17.77 -10.04 19.42
CA ALA A 380 -16.60 -9.95 18.55
C ALA A 380 -15.96 -11.33 18.41
N GLU A 381 -15.74 -11.72 17.17
CA GLU A 381 -15.12 -12.96 16.72
C GLU A 381 -13.77 -12.64 16.05
N PRO A 382 -12.89 -13.65 15.87
CA PRO A 382 -11.73 -13.51 15.00
C PRO A 382 -12.13 -13.03 13.60
N LEU A 383 -11.21 -12.39 12.89
CA LEU A 383 -11.38 -12.07 11.48
C LEU A 383 -11.67 -13.37 10.70
N PRO A 384 -12.66 -13.38 9.79
CA PRO A 384 -12.93 -14.56 8.98
C PRO A 384 -11.73 -14.93 8.10
N ALA A 385 -11.67 -16.18 7.66
CA ALA A 385 -10.61 -16.64 6.77
C ALA A 385 -10.49 -15.74 5.52
N GLY A 386 -9.26 -15.36 5.18
CA GLY A 386 -8.95 -14.47 4.05
C GLY A 386 -9.15 -12.97 4.32
N PHE A 387 -9.81 -12.59 5.42
CA PHE A 387 -9.81 -11.19 5.85
C PHE A 387 -8.46 -10.84 6.45
N SER A 388 -8.05 -9.60 6.26
CA SER A 388 -6.80 -9.07 6.82
C SER A 388 -7.03 -7.66 7.36
N ALA A 389 -6.24 -7.25 8.35
CA ALA A 389 -6.36 -5.92 8.92
C ALA A 389 -5.02 -5.45 9.49
N VAL A 390 -4.68 -4.20 9.22
CA VAL A 390 -3.43 -3.59 9.69
C VAL A 390 -3.65 -2.12 10.05
N LYS A 391 -2.90 -1.62 11.03
CA LYS A 391 -2.79 -0.19 11.33
C LYS A 391 -1.39 0.27 10.94
N VAL A 392 -1.29 1.27 10.08
CA VAL A 392 -0.02 1.86 9.64
C VAL A 392 -0.09 3.36 9.82
N GLY A 393 0.81 3.92 10.64
CA GLY A 393 0.75 5.34 11.02
C GLY A 393 -0.64 5.73 11.51
N ASN A 394 -1.22 6.76 10.89
CA ASN A 394 -2.58 7.24 11.16
C ASN A 394 -3.66 6.61 10.25
N THR A 395 -3.40 5.41 9.70
CA THR A 395 -4.32 4.72 8.79
C THR A 395 -4.72 3.35 9.32
N ILE A 396 -6.02 3.06 9.29
CA ILE A 396 -6.58 1.71 9.51
C ILE A 396 -6.93 1.10 8.15
N VAL A 397 -6.52 -0.14 7.91
CA VAL A 397 -6.73 -0.84 6.64
C VAL A 397 -7.38 -2.20 6.90
N PHE A 398 -8.38 -2.53 6.10
CA PHE A 398 -9.03 -3.84 6.08
C PHE A 398 -8.99 -4.42 4.66
N GLY A 399 -8.58 -5.66 4.54
CA GLY A 399 -8.68 -6.43 3.30
C GLY A 399 -9.83 -7.44 3.41
N ILE A 400 -10.71 -7.46 2.41
CA ILE A 400 -11.87 -8.35 2.34
C ILE A 400 -11.82 -9.17 1.05
N PRO A 401 -11.85 -10.51 1.11
CA PRO A 401 -11.90 -11.34 -0.09
C PRO A 401 -13.05 -10.95 -1.01
N ASN A 402 -12.80 -10.95 -2.32
CA ASN A 402 -13.84 -10.65 -3.31
C ASN A 402 -14.99 -11.69 -3.35
N SER A 403 -14.85 -12.82 -2.63
CA SER A 403 -15.93 -13.78 -2.38
C SER A 403 -16.96 -13.30 -1.36
N ASP A 404 -16.58 -12.33 -0.52
CA ASP A 404 -17.33 -11.88 0.65
C ASP A 404 -17.82 -10.43 0.53
N ILE A 405 -17.49 -9.76 -0.58
CA ILE A 405 -17.95 -8.41 -0.92
C ILE A 405 -18.18 -8.28 -2.43
N ASN A 406 -19.31 -7.71 -2.83
CA ASN A 406 -19.63 -7.47 -4.24
C ASN A 406 -18.85 -6.27 -4.79
N SER A 407 -18.80 -6.16 -6.12
CA SER A 407 -18.22 -5.00 -6.83
C SER A 407 -18.95 -3.69 -6.55
N THR A 408 -20.17 -3.75 -6.02
CA THR A 408 -20.91 -2.59 -5.50
C THR A 408 -21.36 -2.95 -4.10
N PHE A 409 -21.01 -2.11 -3.13
CA PHE A 409 -21.32 -2.32 -1.72
C PHE A 409 -21.50 -0.97 -1.03
N ARG A 410 -22.02 -0.98 0.20
CA ARG A 410 -22.09 0.22 1.02
C ARG A 410 -21.38 0.08 2.35
N LEU A 411 -20.77 1.19 2.78
CA LEU A 411 -19.96 1.24 3.98
C LEU A 411 -20.35 2.42 4.87
N LEU A 412 -20.47 2.15 6.17
CA LEU A 412 -20.63 3.14 7.21
C LEU A 412 -19.51 2.99 8.24
N GLY A 413 -18.66 3.99 8.36
CA GLY A 413 -17.65 4.09 9.40
C GLY A 413 -18.10 5.06 10.49
N TYR A 414 -17.83 4.73 11.75
CA TYR A 414 -18.10 5.62 12.87
C TYR A 414 -16.99 5.53 13.90
N GLY A 415 -15.95 6.34 13.75
CA GLY A 415 -14.89 6.43 14.73
C GLY A 415 -15.34 7.24 15.94
N SER A 416 -15.05 6.77 17.15
CA SER A 416 -15.23 7.57 18.38
C SER A 416 -14.04 7.48 19.30
N THR A 417 -13.61 8.62 19.84
CA THR A 417 -12.57 8.72 20.87
C THR A 417 -13.10 8.55 22.30
N GLY A 418 -14.43 8.54 22.47
CA GLY A 418 -15.11 8.51 23.75
C GLY A 418 -15.02 9.83 24.55
N GLY A 419 -16.08 10.16 25.29
CA GLY A 419 -16.07 11.33 26.16
C GLY A 419 -16.12 12.66 25.42
N GLU A 420 -15.04 13.44 25.54
CA GLU A 420 -14.93 14.84 25.10
C GLU A 420 -14.06 15.00 23.84
N GLY A 421 -13.69 13.92 23.16
CA GLY A 421 -12.91 13.96 21.92
C GLY A 421 -13.78 13.90 20.65
N PRO A 422 -13.16 14.06 19.47
CA PRO A 422 -13.82 14.10 18.16
C PRO A 422 -14.51 12.77 17.80
N ILE A 423 -15.42 12.85 16.84
CA ILE A 423 -16.07 11.71 16.19
C ILE A 423 -15.72 11.76 14.70
N ALA A 424 -15.41 10.61 14.12
CA ALA A 424 -15.23 10.45 12.68
C ALA A 424 -16.46 9.76 12.09
N GLU A 425 -17.34 10.51 11.45
CA GLU A 425 -18.49 9.95 10.75
C GLU A 425 -18.20 9.78 9.25
N VAL A 426 -18.28 8.54 8.78
CA VAL A 426 -18.12 8.17 7.37
C VAL A 426 -19.47 7.64 6.89
N ASN A 427 -20.29 8.56 6.41
CA ASN A 427 -21.64 8.34 5.94
C ASN A 427 -22.00 9.37 4.86
N VAL A 428 -23.18 9.24 4.23
CA VAL A 428 -23.62 10.18 3.18
C VAL A 428 -23.97 11.58 3.71
N ASP A 429 -24.29 11.69 5.01
CA ASP A 429 -24.62 12.92 5.71
C ASP A 429 -24.39 12.75 7.22
N PRO A 430 -23.36 13.40 7.79
CA PRO A 430 -23.04 13.31 9.22
C PRO A 430 -24.19 13.77 10.15
N SER A 431 -25.14 14.56 9.65
CA SER A 431 -26.29 15.00 10.47
C SER A 431 -27.32 13.89 10.73
N LEU A 432 -27.28 12.79 9.97
CA LEU A 432 -28.21 11.67 10.12
C LEU A 432 -27.83 10.72 11.27
N GLY A 433 -26.58 10.80 11.75
CA GLY A 433 -26.01 9.88 12.73
C GLY A 433 -25.85 8.44 12.19
N PRO A 434 -25.19 7.56 12.95
CA PRO A 434 -24.93 6.20 12.50
C PRO A 434 -26.19 5.33 12.60
N ASP A 435 -26.54 4.65 11.50
CA ASP A 435 -27.45 3.51 11.49
C ASP A 435 -26.66 2.26 11.13
N PHE A 436 -26.21 1.52 12.14
CA PHE A 436 -25.43 0.31 11.93
C PHE A 436 -26.25 -0.88 11.43
N TYR A 437 -27.57 -0.75 11.23
CA TYR A 437 -28.41 -1.85 10.78
C TYR A 437 -28.92 -1.66 9.34
N ASN A 438 -29.27 -0.43 8.98
CA ASN A 438 -29.71 -0.07 7.65
C ASN A 438 -28.67 0.76 6.90
N SER A 439 -28.34 0.35 5.68
CA SER A 439 -27.29 0.98 4.88
C SER A 439 -27.73 2.22 4.08
N ALA A 440 -28.94 2.75 4.30
CA ALA A 440 -29.41 3.93 3.54
C ALA A 440 -28.58 5.19 3.79
N ASN A 441 -27.89 5.26 4.93
CA ASN A 441 -26.97 6.35 5.26
C ASN A 441 -25.50 6.00 4.94
N ALA A 442 -25.22 4.78 4.49
CA ALA A 442 -23.88 4.33 4.17
C ALA A 442 -23.45 4.84 2.77
N ILE A 443 -22.15 5.04 2.60
CA ILE A 443 -21.56 5.48 1.34
C ILE A 443 -21.50 4.28 0.40
N GLU A 444 -21.96 4.44 -0.83
CA GLU A 444 -21.85 3.42 -1.87
C GLU A 444 -20.52 3.57 -2.61
N PHE A 445 -19.83 2.45 -2.80
CA PHE A 445 -18.62 2.33 -3.61
C PHE A 445 -18.89 1.33 -4.73
N SER A 446 -18.28 1.56 -5.91
CA SER A 446 -18.40 0.63 -7.04
C SER A 446 -17.16 0.64 -7.93
N ASP A 447 -16.71 -0.55 -8.33
CA ASP A 447 -15.68 -0.79 -9.37
C ASP A 447 -16.15 -0.37 -10.77
#